data_AF-A0A6A6E0F0-F1
#
_entry.id   AF-A0A6A6E0F0-F1
#
_cell.length_a   1.000
_cell.length_b   1.000
_cell.length_c   1.000
_cell.angle_alpha   90.00
_cell.angle_beta   90.00
_cell.angle_gamma   90.00
#
_symmetry.space_group_name_H-M   'P 1'
#
loop_
_entity.id
_entity.type
_entity.pdbx_description
1 polymer ?
#
loop_
_entity_poly.entity_id
_entity_poly.type
_entity_poly.pdbx_seq_one_letter_code
_entity_poly.pdbx_strand_id
1 'polypeptide(L)'
;MKDGQYGIFRDDHLYNAQPDKNGEYHCPNEHVCSHKPTKLKCNYVKYVDSHLRPFKCRHISCVDVHFSSPACLLRHERAEHGMHGHGSKPHLCKFADCERSVQGNGFPRRYNLYDHMKRVHDWTSETKTSTAISKDKKESVKSIKRKYVSEGLRTFL
;
A
#
# COMPACT_ATOMS: atom_id res chain seq x y z
N MET A 1 3.34 21.81 6.83
CA MET A 1 3.24 20.35 7.03
C MET A 1 4.16 19.72 6.01
N LYS A 2 5.29 19.12 6.44
CA LYS A 2 6.29 18.59 5.51
C LYS A 2 5.93 17.14 5.19
N ASP A 3 5.53 16.89 3.95
CA ASP A 3 5.26 15.56 3.45
C ASP A 3 6.48 14.66 3.64
N GLY A 4 6.25 13.50 4.23
CA GLY A 4 7.27 12.53 4.62
C GLY A 4 8.09 12.08 3.44
N GLN A 5 9.27 12.68 3.28
CA GLN A 5 10.34 12.12 2.47
C GLN A 5 10.87 10.89 3.22
N TYR A 6 10.31 9.72 2.94
CA TYR A 6 10.96 8.45 3.22
C TYR A 6 12.22 8.41 2.35
N GLY A 7 13.30 9.04 2.81
CA GLY A 7 14.61 8.92 2.18
C GLY A 7 15.03 7.47 2.30
N ILE A 8 14.84 6.72 1.22
CA ILE A 8 15.31 5.34 1.12
C ILE A 8 16.80 5.45 0.81
N PHE A 9 17.64 5.39 1.83
CA PHE A 9 19.09 5.34 1.66
C PHE A 9 19.50 3.88 1.51
N ARG A 10 19.40 3.37 0.27
CA ARG A 10 19.94 2.07 -0.13
C ARG A 10 21.37 2.26 -0.65
N ASP A 11 22.25 2.64 0.27
CA ASP A 11 23.64 2.98 -0.07
C ASP A 11 24.58 1.78 0.11
N ASP A 12 24.05 0.65 0.59
CA ASP A 12 24.83 -0.56 0.81
C ASP A 12 25.22 -1.25 -0.51
N HIS A 13 26.48 -1.69 -0.59
CA HIS A 13 27.03 -2.38 -1.76
C HIS A 13 26.21 -3.62 -2.16
N LEU A 14 25.55 -4.28 -1.21
CA LEU A 14 24.68 -5.43 -1.47
C LEU A 14 23.60 -5.12 -2.52
N TYR A 15 23.09 -3.89 -2.61
CA TYR A 15 22.11 -3.53 -3.63
C TYR A 15 22.67 -3.60 -5.06
N ASN A 16 23.99 -3.51 -5.25
CA ASN A 16 24.66 -3.54 -6.55
C ASN A 16 25.03 -4.96 -7.04
N ALA A 17 24.69 -6.00 -6.28
CA ALA A 17 25.01 -7.39 -6.63
C ALA A 17 24.57 -7.77 -8.05
N GLN A 18 25.40 -8.53 -8.75
CA GLN A 18 25.11 -9.08 -10.07
C GLN A 18 24.57 -10.50 -9.96
N PRO A 19 23.78 -10.98 -10.94
CA PRO A 19 23.37 -12.37 -10.96
C PRO A 19 24.56 -13.28 -11.24
N ASP A 20 24.41 -14.55 -10.87
CA ASP A 20 25.39 -15.59 -11.16
C ASP A 20 25.37 -16.02 -12.65
N LYS A 21 26.11 -17.09 -12.98
CA LYS A 21 26.20 -17.65 -14.34
C LYS A 21 24.85 -18.15 -14.88
N ASN A 22 23.92 -18.50 -14.00
CA ASN A 22 22.58 -18.99 -14.35
C ASN A 22 21.54 -17.85 -14.42
N GLY A 23 21.97 -16.60 -14.16
CA GLY A 23 21.11 -15.43 -14.10
C GLY A 23 20.37 -15.30 -12.76
N GLU A 24 20.83 -15.96 -11.69
CA GLU A 24 20.18 -15.99 -10.39
C GLU A 24 20.90 -15.10 -9.37
N TYR A 25 20.13 -14.37 -8.58
CA TYR A 25 20.58 -13.59 -7.45
C TYR A 25 20.47 -14.42 -6.17
N HIS A 26 21.59 -14.50 -5.45
CA HIS A 26 21.71 -15.26 -4.20
C HIS A 26 21.68 -14.32 -3.00
N CYS A 27 20.99 -14.73 -1.94
CA CYS A 27 20.89 -13.91 -0.74
C CYS A 27 22.27 -13.76 -0.06
N PRO A 28 22.67 -12.55 0.41
CA PRO A 28 23.98 -12.37 1.04
C PRO A 28 24.18 -13.18 2.33
N ASN A 29 23.06 -13.57 2.96
CA ASN A 29 23.03 -14.25 4.25
C ASN A 29 22.48 -15.68 4.10
N GLU A 30 22.70 -16.34 2.96
CA GLU A 30 22.17 -17.69 2.65
C GLU A 30 22.49 -18.76 3.71
N HIS A 31 23.58 -18.59 4.48
CA HIS A 31 23.93 -19.52 5.56
C HIS A 31 23.03 -19.40 6.79
N VAL A 32 22.35 -18.27 6.97
CA VAL A 32 21.50 -17.97 8.15
C VAL A 32 20.04 -17.68 7.79
N CYS A 33 19.70 -17.61 6.50
CA CYS A 33 18.34 -17.38 6.05
C CYS A 33 17.93 -18.39 4.98
N SER A 34 16.62 -18.61 4.82
CA SER A 34 16.08 -19.59 3.87
C SER A 34 15.60 -18.96 2.55
N HIS A 35 16.20 -17.84 2.12
CA HIS A 35 15.87 -17.22 0.84
C HIS A 35 16.37 -18.10 -0.32
N LYS A 36 15.46 -18.52 -1.19
CA LYS A 36 15.83 -19.24 -2.41
C LYS A 36 16.44 -18.28 -3.43
N PRO A 37 17.39 -18.74 -4.26
CA PRO A 37 17.88 -17.97 -5.39
C PRO A 37 16.74 -17.49 -6.28
N THR A 38 16.88 -16.30 -6.87
CA THR A 38 15.83 -15.70 -7.68
C THR A 38 16.40 -15.01 -8.91
N LYS A 39 15.75 -15.16 -10.06
CA LYS A 39 16.14 -14.46 -11.29
C LYS A 39 15.79 -12.97 -11.30
N LEU A 40 14.93 -12.52 -10.38
CA LEU A 40 14.41 -11.16 -10.35
C LEU A 40 15.17 -10.30 -9.34
N LYS A 41 15.86 -9.27 -9.82
CA LYS A 41 16.57 -8.30 -8.96
C LYS A 41 15.66 -7.68 -7.91
N CYS A 42 14.40 -7.41 -8.24
CA CYS A 42 13.44 -6.84 -7.29
C CYS A 42 13.13 -7.76 -6.10
N ASN A 43 13.21 -9.08 -6.27
CA ASN A 43 13.07 -10.03 -5.16
C ASN A 43 14.35 -10.07 -4.32
N TYR A 44 15.52 -10.09 -4.97
CA TYR A 44 16.80 -9.98 -4.27
C TYR A 44 16.89 -8.74 -3.40
N VAL A 45 16.45 -7.59 -3.90
CA VAL A 45 16.40 -6.33 -3.14
C VAL A 45 15.53 -6.46 -1.88
N LYS A 46 14.42 -7.22 -1.93
CA LYS A 46 13.61 -7.50 -0.74
C LYS A 46 14.35 -8.37 0.28
N TYR A 47 15.18 -9.30 -0.18
CA TYR A 47 16.03 -10.11 0.71
C TYR A 47 17.03 -9.20 1.43
N VAL A 48 17.71 -8.32 0.70
CA VAL A 48 18.64 -7.35 1.29
C VAL A 48 17.92 -6.42 2.28
N ASP A 49 16.77 -5.85 1.90
CA ASP A 49 15.97 -5.02 2.80
C ASP A 49 15.53 -5.76 4.08
N SER A 50 15.30 -7.07 4.00
CA SER A 50 14.94 -7.88 5.18
C SER A 50 16.08 -7.98 6.21
N HIS A 51 17.33 -7.89 5.75
CA HIS A 51 18.51 -7.95 6.59
C HIS A 51 18.92 -6.57 7.09
N LEU A 52 19.04 -5.60 6.17
CA LEU A 52 19.50 -4.25 6.51
C LEU A 52 18.43 -3.40 7.20
N ARG A 53 17.14 -3.75 7.00
CA ARG A 53 15.98 -3.03 7.56
C ARG A 53 16.11 -1.51 7.41
N PRO A 54 16.26 -0.98 6.18
CA PRO A 54 16.65 0.41 5.96
C PRO A 54 15.57 1.43 6.37
N PHE A 55 14.36 0.98 6.72
CA PHE A 55 13.23 1.87 7.01
C PHE A 55 13.12 2.12 8.52
N LYS A 56 13.54 3.31 8.98
CA LYS A 56 13.50 3.71 10.39
C LYS A 56 12.27 4.55 10.73
N CYS A 57 11.62 4.26 11.86
CA CYS A 57 10.60 5.16 12.41
C CYS A 57 11.26 6.42 12.98
N ARG A 58 10.69 7.59 12.66
CA ARG A 58 11.23 8.90 13.07
C ARG A 58 10.45 9.55 14.23
N HIS A 59 9.48 8.84 14.80
CA HIS A 59 8.73 9.38 15.92
C HIS A 59 9.58 9.39 17.19
N ILE A 60 9.46 10.43 18.02
CA ILE A 60 10.34 10.69 19.17
C ILE A 60 10.27 9.58 20.24
N SER A 61 9.15 8.87 20.36
CA SER A 61 9.01 7.75 21.29
C SER A 61 9.65 6.45 20.78
N CYS A 62 10.01 6.38 19.49
CA CYS A 62 10.67 5.22 18.91
C CYS A 62 12.18 5.37 18.92
N VAL A 63 12.82 4.60 19.80
CA VAL A 63 14.28 4.47 19.83
C VAL A 63 14.69 3.31 18.92
N ASP A 64 15.29 3.66 17.79
CA ASP A 64 15.97 2.71 16.88
C ASP A 64 15.12 1.58 16.28
N VAL A 65 13.83 1.86 16.08
CA VAL A 65 12.90 0.90 15.46
C VAL A 65 13.05 0.92 13.93
N HIS A 66 13.48 -0.21 13.37
CA HIS A 66 13.75 -0.40 11.94
C HIS A 66 12.82 -1.44 11.30
N PHE A 67 12.60 -1.36 10.00
CA PHE A 67 11.69 -2.23 9.27
C PHE A 67 12.27 -2.65 7.93
N SER A 68 11.83 -3.82 7.44
CA SER A 68 12.22 -4.39 6.15
C SER A 68 11.43 -3.85 4.96
N SER A 69 10.35 -3.10 5.20
CA SER A 69 9.57 -2.51 4.12
C SER A 69 8.83 -1.24 4.59
N PRO A 70 8.47 -0.34 3.66
CA PRO A 70 7.61 0.80 3.98
C PRO A 70 6.25 0.38 4.54
N ALA A 71 5.72 -0.77 4.12
CA ALA A 71 4.45 -1.28 4.61
C ALA A 71 4.50 -1.68 6.08
N CYS A 72 5.61 -2.28 6.53
CA CYS A 72 5.83 -2.59 7.94
C CYS A 72 5.95 -1.33 8.79
N LEU A 73 6.72 -0.35 8.31
CA LEU A 73 6.85 0.96 8.97
C LEU A 73 5.50 1.67 9.09
N LEU A 74 4.72 1.72 8.01
CA LEU A 74 3.39 2.35 8.02
C LEU A 74 2.43 1.68 9.03
N ARG A 75 2.47 0.35 9.15
CA ARG A 75 1.65 -0.37 10.13
C ARG A 75 2.06 0.01 11.55
N HIS A 76 3.36 0.10 11.81
CA HIS A 76 3.89 0.53 13.10
C HIS A 76 3.47 1.97 13.42
N GLU A 77 3.66 2.90 12.50
CA GLU A 77 3.31 4.31 12.72
C GLU A 77 1.81 4.51 12.98
N ARG A 78 0.96 3.69 12.35
CA ARG A 78 -0.48 3.71 12.63
C ARG A 78 -0.83 3.15 14.00
N ALA A 79 -0.21 2.04 14.39
CA ALA A 79 -0.54 1.34 15.63
C ALA A 79 -0.02 2.09 16.87
N GLU A 80 1.24 2.53 16.83
CA GLU A 80 1.91 3.11 18.00
C GLU A 80 1.72 4.63 18.10
N HIS A 81 1.63 5.32 16.95
CA HIS A 81 1.66 6.79 16.92
C HIS A 81 0.34 7.40 16.46
N GLY A 82 -0.64 6.59 16.08
CA GLY A 82 -1.89 7.06 15.46
C GLY A 82 -1.67 7.84 14.16
N MET A 83 -0.48 7.72 13.55
CA MET A 83 -0.12 8.43 12.33
C MET A 83 -0.74 7.76 11.10
N HIS A 84 -0.82 8.50 9.99
CA HIS A 84 -1.40 7.99 8.74
C HIS A 84 -2.83 7.46 8.91
N GLY A 85 -3.61 8.19 9.72
CA GLY A 85 -5.03 7.94 9.93
C GLY A 85 -5.79 7.87 8.61
N HIS A 86 -6.85 7.06 8.59
CA HIS A 86 -7.63 6.81 7.38
C HIS A 86 -8.57 7.96 7.03
N GLY A 87 -8.03 9.13 6.68
CA GLY A 87 -8.76 10.29 6.12
C GLY A 87 -10.15 10.54 6.71
N SER A 88 -11.07 11.04 5.88
CA SER A 88 -12.49 11.04 6.23
C SER A 88 -13.07 9.64 6.08
N LYS A 89 -14.00 9.28 6.97
CA LYS A 89 -14.72 8.00 6.98
C LYS A 89 -16.21 8.23 6.72
N PRO A 90 -16.60 8.70 5.52
CA PRO A 90 -17.96 9.18 5.26
C PRO A 90 -18.99 8.06 5.13
N HIS A 91 -18.58 6.79 5.00
CA HIS A 91 -19.50 5.69 4.73
C HIS A 91 -19.87 4.97 6.03
N LEU A 92 -20.97 5.39 6.65
CA LEU A 92 -21.47 4.82 7.91
C LEU A 92 -22.28 3.54 7.66
N CYS A 93 -22.24 2.62 8.63
CA CYS A 93 -23.16 1.50 8.64
C CYS A 93 -24.62 1.98 8.77
N LYS A 94 -25.54 1.31 8.09
CA LYS A 94 -26.97 1.68 8.11
C LYS A 94 -27.71 1.16 9.34
N PHE A 95 -27.15 0.17 10.03
CA PHE A 95 -27.72 -0.43 11.22
C PHE A 95 -27.38 0.45 12.43
N ALA A 96 -28.39 1.05 13.07
CA ALA A 96 -28.22 2.07 14.11
C ALA A 96 -27.59 1.53 15.41
N ASP A 97 -27.75 0.24 15.66
CA ASP A 97 -27.13 -0.51 16.75
C ASP A 97 -25.66 -0.91 16.45
N CYS A 98 -25.17 -0.67 15.24
CA CYS A 98 -23.79 -0.96 14.87
C CYS A 98 -22.85 0.19 15.26
N GLU A 99 -21.75 -0.12 15.93
CA GLU A 99 -20.69 0.86 16.28
C GLU A 99 -20.15 1.63 15.05
N ARG A 100 -20.22 1.01 13.87
CA ARG A 100 -19.78 1.60 12.59
C ARG A 100 -20.80 2.56 11.97
N SER A 101 -21.97 2.74 12.60
CA SER A 101 -22.96 3.76 12.22
C SER A 101 -22.65 5.14 12.83
N VAL A 102 -21.81 5.21 13.86
CA VAL A 102 -21.44 6.45 14.55
C VAL A 102 -20.50 7.31 13.69
N GLN A 103 -20.75 8.61 13.63
CA GLN A 103 -19.91 9.55 12.90
C GLN A 103 -18.45 9.49 13.39
N GLY A 104 -17.50 9.37 12.46
CA GLY A 104 -16.09 9.14 12.77
C GLY A 104 -15.67 7.66 12.79
N ASN A 105 -16.62 6.75 12.98
CA ASN A 105 -16.39 5.31 12.96
C ASN A 105 -16.73 4.65 11.63
N GLY A 106 -17.11 5.42 10.61
CA GLY A 106 -17.43 4.87 9.28
C GLY A 106 -16.27 4.20 8.55
N PHE A 107 -16.52 3.86 7.30
CA PHE A 107 -15.54 3.31 6.39
C PHE A 107 -14.99 4.40 5.46
N PRO A 108 -13.69 4.39 5.16
CA PRO A 108 -13.11 5.27 4.14
C PRO A 108 -13.58 4.92 2.72
N ARG A 109 -14.01 3.68 2.49
CA ARG A 109 -14.42 3.17 1.17
C ARG A 109 -15.80 2.50 1.25
N ARG A 110 -16.66 2.74 0.24
CA ARG A 110 -17.97 2.10 0.12
C ARG A 110 -17.89 0.57 0.07
N TYR A 111 -16.89 0.01 -0.60
CA TYR A 111 -16.69 -1.44 -0.64
C TYR A 111 -16.54 -2.04 0.75
N ASN A 112 -15.75 -1.41 1.62
CA ASN A 112 -15.54 -1.89 2.98
C ASN A 112 -16.83 -1.83 3.82
N LEU A 113 -17.69 -0.83 3.58
CA LEU A 113 -19.02 -0.76 4.18
C LEU A 113 -19.89 -1.94 3.73
N TYR A 114 -19.99 -2.19 2.42
CA TYR A 114 -20.81 -3.29 1.91
C TYR A 114 -20.32 -4.67 2.38
N ASP A 115 -19.01 -4.87 2.37
CA ASP A 115 -18.39 -6.10 2.85
C ASP A 115 -18.58 -6.29 4.37
N HIS A 116 -18.51 -5.21 5.15
CA HIS A 116 -18.91 -5.22 6.56
C HIS A 116 -20.37 -5.60 6.74
N MET A 117 -21.30 -4.94 6.03
CA MET A 117 -22.73 -5.22 6.14
C MET A 117 -23.05 -6.68 5.79
N LYS A 118 -22.40 -7.23 4.76
CA LYS A 118 -22.59 -8.62 4.36
C LYS A 118 -22.12 -9.62 5.42
N ARG A 119 -21.00 -9.34 6.10
CA ARG A 119 -20.37 -10.28 7.05
C ARG A 119 -20.82 -10.13 8.50
N VAL A 120 -21.24 -8.92 8.90
CA VAL A 120 -21.61 -8.60 10.29
C VAL A 120 -23.12 -8.54 10.48
N HIS A 121 -23.87 -8.19 9.43
CA HIS A 121 -25.32 -8.05 9.49
C HIS A 121 -26.05 -9.00 8.53
N ASP A 122 -25.34 -9.99 7.98
CA ASP A 122 -25.83 -10.92 6.94
C ASP A 122 -26.61 -10.21 5.82
N TRP A 123 -26.18 -8.98 5.51
CA TRP A 123 -26.90 -8.11 4.59
C TRP A 123 -26.73 -8.66 3.18
N THR A 124 -27.78 -9.29 2.69
CA THR A 124 -27.92 -9.59 1.28
C THR A 124 -28.32 -8.28 0.61
N SER A 125 -27.58 -7.85 -0.41
CA SER A 125 -27.94 -6.68 -1.20
C SER A 125 -29.23 -7.00 -1.97
N GLU A 126 -30.38 -6.96 -1.29
CA GLU A 126 -31.66 -6.89 -1.96
C GLU A 126 -31.64 -5.56 -2.71
N THR A 127 -31.51 -5.66 -4.03
CA THR A 127 -31.72 -4.56 -4.96
C THR A 127 -33.18 -4.10 -4.86
N LYS A 128 -33.53 -3.42 -3.77
CA LYS A 128 -34.73 -2.61 -3.65
C LYS A 128 -34.30 -1.16 -3.83
N THR A 129 -34.06 -0.82 -5.10
CA THR A 129 -34.26 0.52 -5.63
C THR A 129 -35.66 0.96 -5.21
N SER A 130 -35.74 1.76 -4.15
CA SER A 130 -36.94 2.49 -3.77
C SER A 130 -36.52 3.72 -2.98
N THR A 131 -36.07 4.75 -3.70
CA THR A 131 -36.72 6.06 -3.64
C THR A 131 -36.28 6.96 -4.80
N ALA A 132 -37.28 7.38 -5.57
CA ALA A 132 -37.42 8.61 -6.33
C ALA A 132 -36.38 8.96 -7.42
N ILE A 133 -36.84 8.71 -8.65
CA ILE A 133 -36.43 9.31 -9.91
C ILE A 133 -36.31 10.84 -9.79
N SER A 134 -35.18 11.40 -10.22
CA SER A 134 -35.15 12.64 -10.99
C SER A 134 -34.32 12.35 -12.23
N LYS A 135 -35.00 12.39 -13.38
CA LYS A 135 -34.41 12.19 -14.71
C LYS A 135 -33.46 13.36 -14.97
N ASP A 136 -32.20 13.10 -15.31
CA ASP A 136 -31.50 13.92 -16.29
C ASP A 136 -30.37 13.16 -17.01
N LYS A 137 -30.08 13.65 -18.21
CA LYS A 137 -29.56 12.98 -19.40
C LYS A 137 -28.12 12.43 -19.32
N LYS A 138 -27.89 11.43 -20.18
CA LYS A 138 -26.61 10.81 -20.57
C LYS A 138 -25.48 11.82 -20.84
N GLU A 139 -24.25 11.45 -20.46
CA GLU A 139 -23.17 11.37 -21.45
C GLU A 139 -22.07 10.37 -21.06
N SER A 140 -21.63 9.61 -22.07
CA SER A 140 -20.67 8.53 -22.00
C SER A 140 -19.29 9.09 -22.34
N VAL A 141 -18.42 9.23 -21.34
CA VAL A 141 -17.01 9.59 -21.57
C VAL A 141 -16.19 8.31 -21.70
N LYS A 142 -15.76 8.02 -22.93
CA LYS A 142 -14.85 6.94 -23.28
C LYS A 142 -13.52 7.07 -22.53
N SER A 143 -13.10 5.98 -21.88
CA SER A 143 -11.79 5.84 -21.26
C SER A 143 -10.65 6.03 -22.25
N ILE A 144 -9.86 7.09 -22.06
CA ILE A 144 -8.60 7.31 -22.78
C ILE A 144 -7.53 6.38 -22.19
N LYS A 145 -7.11 5.38 -22.96
CA LYS A 145 -5.92 4.56 -22.69
C LYS A 145 -4.67 5.41 -22.96
N ARG A 146 -3.89 5.71 -21.93
CA ARG A 146 -2.55 6.30 -22.07
C ARG A 146 -1.60 5.25 -22.65
N LYS A 147 -1.13 5.46 -23.88
CA LYS A 147 0.00 4.74 -24.48
C LYS A 147 1.29 5.40 -24.02
N TYR A 148 2.22 4.61 -23.49
CA TYR A 148 3.59 5.00 -23.21
C TYR A 148 4.36 4.99 -24.54
N VAL A 149 4.87 6.15 -24.96
CA VAL A 149 5.78 6.25 -26.11
C VAL A 149 7.17 6.48 -25.56
N SER A 150 8.05 5.52 -25.81
CA SER A 150 9.48 5.58 -25.56
C SER A 150 10.17 6.16 -26.80
N GLU A 151 10.63 7.40 -26.72
CA GLU A 151 11.64 7.98 -27.60
C GLU A 151 12.57 8.75 -26.65
N GLY A 152 13.86 8.43 -26.50
CA GLY A 152 14.83 8.23 -27.56
C GLY A 152 15.55 9.55 -27.85
N LEU A 153 16.07 10.22 -26.81
CA LEU A 153 16.80 11.48 -27.03
C LEU A 153 18.25 11.19 -27.39
N ARG A 154 18.50 11.43 -28.68
CA ARG A 154 19.80 11.48 -29.33
C ARG A 154 20.61 12.66 -28.81
N THR A 155 21.90 12.39 -28.70
CA THR A 155 23.06 13.28 -28.75
C THR A 155 22.85 14.61 -29.48
N PHE A 156 23.32 15.70 -28.87
CA PHE A 156 23.81 16.88 -29.58
C PHE A 156 25.09 17.40 -28.91
N LEU A 157 26.12 17.49 -29.77
CA LEU A 157 27.42 18.17 -29.69
C LEU A 157 28.42 17.69 -28.63
#